data_AF-A0A1M6P0I8-F1
#
_entry.id   AF-A0A1M6P0I8-F1
#
_cell.length_a   1.000
_cell.length_b   1.000
_cell.length_c   1.000
_cell.angle_alpha   90.00
_cell.angle_beta   90.00
_cell.angle_gamma   90.00
#
_symmetry.space_group_name_H-M   'P 1'
#
loop_
_entity.id
_entity.type
_entity.pdbx_description
1 polymer ?
#
loop_
_entity_poly.entity_id
_entity_poly.type
_entity_poly.pdbx_seq_one_letter_code
_entity_poly.pdbx_strand_id
1 'polypeptide(L)' 'MSLQEASRQLEAAIHDARVAFDCILLEELDRAHVNAITARAAVDAAEHAIKVELERRKGESGEGREEAGEEIPSSD' A
#
# COMPACT_ATOMS: atom_id res chain seq x y z
N MET A 1 -7.57 -2.07 -4.22
CA MET A 1 -6.37 -1.43 -4.81
C MET A 1 -5.31 -2.52 -4.95
N SER A 2 -4.59 -2.63 -6.07
CA SER A 2 -3.65 -3.75 -6.32
C SER A 2 -2.19 -3.40 -6.03
N LEU A 3 -1.30 -4.40 -5.92
CA LEU A 3 0.14 -4.17 -5.77
C LEU A 3 0.77 -3.45 -6.98
N GLN A 4 0.25 -3.64 -8.20
CA GLN A 4 0.68 -2.87 -9.36
C GLN A 4 0.33 -1.38 -9.19
N GLU A 5 -0.83 -1.09 -8.59
CA GLU A 5 -1.19 0.28 -8.27
C GLU A 5 -0.28 0.87 -7.19
N ALA A 6 0.07 0.10 -6.15
CA ALA A 6 1.06 0.52 -5.16
C ALA A 6 2.40 0.91 -5.80
N SER A 7 2.87 0.12 -6.77
CA SER A 7 4.11 0.40 -7.50
C SER A 7 4.02 1.71 -8.31
N ARG A 8 2.92 1.91 -9.05
CA ARG A 8 2.68 3.15 -9.80
C ARG A 8 2.61 4.39 -8.90
N GLN A 9 1.94 4.26 -7.75
CA GLN A 9 1.86 5.35 -6.78
C GLN A 9 3.23 5.69 -6.18
N LEU A 10 4.07 4.69 -5.89
CA LEU A 10 5.45 4.94 -5.43
C LEU A 10 6.32 5.60 -6.50
N GLU A 11 6.16 5.25 -7.77
CA GLU A 11 6.85 5.93 -8.88
C GLU A 11 6.45 7.40 -8.98
N ALA A 12 5.14 7.69 -8.88
CA ALA A 12 4.63 9.05 -8.85
C ALA A 12 5.15 9.83 -7.62
N ALA A 13 5.16 9.21 -6.43
CA ALA A 13 5.69 9.82 -5.22
C ALA A 13 7.18 10.19 -5.35
N ILE A 14 7.99 9.31 -5.94
CA ILE A 14 9.42 9.58 -6.19
C ILE A 14 9.58 10.74 -7.17
N HIS A 15 8.79 10.77 -8.23
CA HIS A 15 8.80 11.87 -9.19
C HIS A 15 8.48 13.21 -8.51
N ASP A 16 7.37 13.27 -7.78
CA ASP A 16 6.92 14.51 -7.13
C ASP A 16 7.89 14.97 -6.04
N ALA A 17 8.49 14.03 -5.28
CA ALA A 17 9.54 14.35 -4.31
C ALA A 17 10.78 14.97 -4.97
N ARG A 18 11.17 14.49 -6.16
CA ARG A 18 12.29 15.08 -6.93
C ARG A 18 11.94 16.48 -7.43
N VAL A 19 10.74 16.67 -7.99
CA VAL A 19 10.29 18.00 -8.41
C VAL A 19 10.24 18.97 -7.24
N ALA A 20 9.76 18.53 -6.07
CA ALA A 20 9.74 19.36 -4.86
C ALA A 20 11.15 19.79 -4.44
N PHE A 21 12.12 18.87 -4.47
CA PHE A 21 13.52 19.18 -4.18
C PHE A 21 14.10 20.21 -5.14
N ASP A 22 13.89 20.04 -6.44
CA ASP A 22 14.38 20.97 -7.46
C ASP A 22 13.72 22.36 -7.31
N CYS A 23 12.41 22.42 -7.03
CA CYS A 23 11.71 23.68 -6.78
C CYS A 23 12.25 24.42 -5.54
N ILE A 24 12.72 23.72 -4.50
CA ILE A 24 13.36 24.37 -3.34
C ILE A 24 14.64 25.10 -3.77
N LEU A 25 15.46 24.47 -4.62
CA LEU A 25 16.71 25.07 -5.12
C LEU A 25 16.48 26.28 -6.02
N LEU A 26 15.31 26.35 -6.64
CA LEU A 26 14.87 27.46 -7.50
C LEU A 26 14.06 28.54 -6.75
N GLU A 27 13.93 28.41 -5.43
CA GLU A 27 13.10 29.29 -4.58
C GLU A 27 11.59 29.31 -4.96
N GLU A 28 11.12 28.28 -5.66
CA GLU A 28 9.71 28.12 -6.06
C GLU A 28 8.90 27.38 -4.99
N LEU A 29 8.80 27.98 -3.78
CA LEU A 29 8.29 27.28 -2.59
C LEU A 29 6.82 26.83 -2.69
N ASP A 30 5.96 27.59 -3.38
CA ASP A 30 4.56 27.19 -3.59
C ASP A 30 4.48 25.90 -4.42
N ARG A 31 5.30 25.79 -5.47
CA ARG A 31 5.38 24.57 -6.30
C ARG A 31 6.01 23.42 -5.52
N ALA A 32 7.04 23.68 -4.73
CA ALA A 32 7.65 22.67 -3.87
C ALA A 32 6.62 22.09 -2.88
N HIS A 33 5.83 22.96 -2.24
CA HIS A 33 4.82 22.56 -1.28
C HIS A 33 3.71 21.70 -1.91
N VAL A 34 3.22 22.08 -3.09
CA VAL A 34 2.22 21.27 -3.81
C VAL A 34 2.76 19.88 -4.14
N ASN A 35 3.97 19.78 -4.69
CA ASN A 35 4.57 18.49 -5.04
C ASN A 35 4.89 17.64 -3.78
N ALA A 36 5.25 18.27 -2.66
CA ALA A 36 5.42 17.56 -1.40
C ALA A 36 4.08 16.96 -0.90
N ILE A 37 2.96 17.68 -1.05
CA ILE A 37 1.63 17.17 -0.69
C ILE A 37 1.23 16.00 -1.59
N THR A 38 1.44 16.11 -2.91
CA THR A 38 1.07 15.04 -3.85
C THR A 38 1.93 13.80 -3.65
N ALA A 39 3.23 13.96 -3.40
CA ALA A 39 4.12 12.85 -3.04
C ALA A 39 3.62 12.12 -1.78
N ARG A 40 3.22 12.84 -0.73
CA ARG A 40 2.67 12.23 0.49
C ARG A 40 1.38 11.46 0.20
N ALA A 41 0.45 12.04 -0.55
CA ALA A 41 -0.79 11.38 -0.90
C ALA A 41 -0.57 10.08 -1.70
N ALA A 42 0.40 10.07 -2.61
CA ALA A 42 0.76 8.87 -3.37
C ALA A 42 1.40 7.79 -2.48
N VAL A 43 2.25 8.18 -1.52
CA VAL A 43 2.79 7.24 -0.51
C VAL A 43 1.67 6.64 0.33
N ASP A 44 0.72 7.44 0.81
CA ASP A 44 -0.42 6.97 1.60
C ASP A 44 -1.28 5.97 0.81
N ALA A 45 -1.50 6.23 -0.49
CA ALA A 45 -2.22 5.30 -1.37
C ALA A 45 -1.46 3.98 -1.57
N ALA A 46 -0.13 4.04 -1.76
CA ALA A 46 0.70 2.86 -1.89
C ALA A 46 0.73 2.02 -0.61
N GLU A 47 0.90 2.66 0.56
CA GLU A 47 0.84 2.01 1.87
C GLU A 47 -0.48 1.28 2.06
N HIS A 48 -1.59 1.95 1.73
CA HIS A 48 -2.92 1.37 1.86
C HIS A 48 -3.08 0.12 1.00
N ALA A 49 -2.63 0.17 -0.26
CA ALA A 49 -2.67 -0.99 -1.15
C ALA A 49 -1.83 -2.17 -0.64
N ILE A 50 -0.64 -1.89 -0.09
CA ILE A 50 0.23 -2.91 0.52
C ILE A 50 -0.44 -3.51 1.76
N LYS A 51 -1.02 -2.67 2.62
CA LYS A 51 -1.71 -3.10 3.84
C LYS A 51 -2.89 -4.03 3.52
N VAL A 52 -3.72 -3.67 2.54
CA VAL A 52 -4.84 -4.53 2.09
C VAL A 52 -4.35 -5.90 1.65
N GLU A 53 -3.26 -5.94 0.87
CA GLU A 53 -2.67 -7.20 0.42
C GLU A 53 -2.08 -8.04 1.57
N LEU A 54 -1.45 -7.41 2.55
CA LEU A 54 -0.93 -8.09 3.74
C LEU A 54 -2.06 -8.73 4.55
N GLU A 55 -3.17 -8.00 4.76
CA GLU A 55 -4.33 -8.54 5.48
C GLU A 55 -5.00 -9.68 4.70
N ARG A 56 -5.10 -9.57 3.37
CA ARG A 56 -5.59 -10.67 2.51
C ARG A 56 -4.80 -11.96 2.72
N ARG A 57 -3.46 -11.87 2.68
CA ARG A 57 -2.58 -13.05 2.87
C ARG A 57 -2.67 -13.65 4.27
N LYS A 58 -2.90 -12.83 5.30
CA LYS A 58 -3.12 -13.31 6.67
C LYS A 58 -4.41 -14.11 6.78
N GLY A 59 -5.50 -13.64 6.15
CA GLY A 59 -6.78 -14.37 6.09
C GLY A 59 -6.63 -15.75 5.46
N GLU A 60 -5.96 -15.84 4.31
CA GLU A 60 -5.70 -17.11 3.60
C GLU A 60 -4.86 -18.10 4.41
N SER A 61 -4.01 -17.61 5.32
CA SER A 61 -3.20 -18.45 6.19
C SER A 61 -3.95 -18.96 7.43
N GLY A 62 -5.11 -18.38 7.74
CA GLY A 62 -5.95 -18.73 8.90
C GLY A 62 -7.04 -19.76 8.60
N GLU A 63 -7.60 -19.76 7.39
CA GLU A 63 -8.73 -20.63 7.00
C GLU A 63 -8.34 -22.11 6.84
N GLY A 64 -7.07 -22.42 6.60
CA GLY A 64 -6.59 -23.82 6.43
C GLY A 64 -6.48 -24.66 7.70
N ARG A 65 -6.93 -24.16 8.86
CA ARG A 65 -6.73 -24.84 10.17
C ARG A 65 -8.02 -25.32 10.84
N GLU A 66 -9.20 -24.92 10.36
CA GLU A 66 -10.48 -25.22 11.03
C GLU A 66 -11.24 -26.43 10.45
N GLU A 67 -10.91 -26.93 9.24
CA GLU A 67 -11.68 -28.04 8.61
C GLU A 67 -11.22 -29.46 9.01
N ALA A 68 -10.19 -29.65 9.84
CA ALA A 68 -9.66 -30.99 10.17
C ALA A 68 -10.25 -31.63 11.44
N GLY A 69 -11.36 -31.09 11.97
CA GLY A 69 -11.77 -31.33 13.37
C GLY A 69 -13.10 -32.04 13.64
N GLU A 70 -13.88 -32.46 12.64
CA GLU A 70 -15.24 -32.99 12.93
C GLU A 70 -15.64 -34.18 12.04
N GLU A 71 -14.99 -35.32 12.24
CA GLU A 71 -15.61 -36.63 12.02
C GLU A 71 -15.46 -37.45 13.31
N ILE A 72 -16.50 -37.43 14.14
CA ILE A 72 -16.70 -38.48 15.16
C ILE A 72 -17.75 -39.43 14.59
N PRO A 73 -17.38 -40.64 14.15
CA PRO A 73 -18.37 -41.64 13.77
C PRO A 73 -18.99 -42.21 15.03
N SER A 74 -20.26 -41.88 15.26
CA SER A 74 -21.11 -42.58 16.23
C SER A 74 -21.46 -43.95 15.65
N SER A 75 -20.66 -44.97 15.97
CA SER A 75 -21.04 -46.37 15.80
C SER A 75 -21.87 -46.86 16.99
N ASP A 76 -23.01 -47.47 16.64
CA ASP A 76 -23.87 -48.41 17.40
C ASP A 76 -24.63 -47.93 18.65
#